data_AF-A0A2T9YZA1-F1
#
_entry.id   AF-A0A2T9YZA1-F1
#
_cell.length_a   1.000
_cell.length_b   1.000
_cell.length_c   1.000
_cell.angle_alpha   90.00
_cell.angle_beta   90.00
_cell.angle_gamma   90.00
#
_symmetry.space_group_name_H-M   'P 1'
#
loop_
_entity.id
_entity.type
_entity.pdbx_description
1 polymer ?
#
loop_
_entity_poly.entity_id
_entity_poly.type
_entity_poly.pdbx_seq_one_letter_code
_entity_poly.pdbx_strand_id
1 'polypeptide(L)'
;MNESVKVNEEISEADPDKIGITFKSKNTNIFDKLDEYTLENIFILSENAEFAKISIKMFRVAHHTSTQVKYLKRNIYSSVPFLQSIFYSRNLKLAKKEELAIALINHGVNINTGGKSSIFYRAFRYGMNSALNIMLRMYKIEKLVYTPGTETPNKPDIFKNNEYYVIKPMLIETSLMELILEFELYKDEKIRTFISLFQIWKIKLDLVEDCGITEEDLFLKEKRKITLYRNMNVSINFDLLIKTAILNDQPKFIKYVLEYKEYSASKLQELLNLVVSNHEIFSTNKAYSWVESHIADLGKKRISI
;
A
#
# COMPACT_ATOMS: atom_id res chain seq x y z
N MET A 1 19.95 68.48 26.05
CA MET A 1 19.62 69.86 25.67
C MET A 1 19.93 70.01 24.21
N ASN A 2 18.97 70.61 23.48
CA ASN A 2 18.96 70.82 22.04
C ASN A 2 20.16 71.63 21.56
N GLU A 3 20.61 71.35 20.33
CA GLU A 3 20.92 72.30 19.25
C GLU A 3 21.55 71.47 18.11
N SER A 4 20.96 71.28 16.93
CA SER A 4 20.40 72.18 15.90
C SER A 4 21.23 72.03 14.62
N VAL A 5 20.50 72.00 13.51
CA VAL A 5 20.86 71.61 12.15
C VAL A 5 21.94 72.49 11.53
N LYS A 6 22.83 71.91 10.71
CA LYS A 6 23.30 72.54 9.45
C LYS A 6 23.50 71.48 8.37
N VAL A 7 22.62 71.49 7.38
CA VAL A 7 22.87 70.95 6.05
C VAL A 7 23.58 72.06 5.28
N ASN A 8 24.80 71.80 4.81
CA ASN A 8 25.40 72.53 3.71
C ASN A 8 25.77 71.50 2.65
N GLU A 9 25.19 71.68 1.47
CA GLU A 9 25.52 70.96 0.24
C GLU A 9 26.95 71.29 -0.17
N GLU A 10 27.78 70.26 -0.30
CA GLU A 10 28.82 70.24 -1.31
C GLU A 10 28.70 68.89 -2.03
N ILE A 11 28.14 68.95 -3.23
CA ILE A 11 28.17 67.87 -4.21
C ILE A 11 29.61 67.83 -4.73
N SER A 12 30.41 66.89 -4.24
CA SER A 12 31.65 66.48 -4.92
C SER A 12 31.53 65.01 -5.31
N GLU A 13 31.47 64.78 -6.62
CA GLU A 13 31.60 63.47 -7.24
C GLU A 13 32.92 62.81 -6.80
N ALA A 14 32.84 61.76 -5.98
CA ALA A 14 33.99 60.91 -5.68
C ALA A 14 33.55 59.49 -5.26
N ASP A 15 33.91 58.54 -6.12
CA ASP A 15 34.05 57.08 -5.95
C ASP A 15 32.82 56.22 -5.59
N PRO A 16 32.28 55.41 -6.53
CA PRO A 16 31.28 54.38 -6.22
C PRO A 16 31.83 53.22 -5.35
N ASP A 17 33.13 53.18 -5.05
CA ASP A 17 33.78 52.07 -4.34
C ASP A 17 33.90 52.24 -2.81
N LYS A 18 33.25 53.26 -2.22
CA LYS A 18 33.28 53.50 -0.76
C LYS A 18 31.94 53.36 -0.02
N ILE A 19 30.99 52.63 -0.57
CA ILE A 19 29.92 52.05 0.26
C ILE A 19 30.21 50.56 0.40
N GLY A 20 31.10 50.25 1.35
CA GLY A 20 31.21 48.92 1.92
C GLY A 20 29.91 48.56 2.62
N ILE A 21 28.86 48.23 1.84
CA ILE A 21 27.75 47.42 2.33
C ILE A 21 28.37 46.05 2.57
N THR A 22 28.93 45.89 3.77
CA THR A 22 29.19 44.59 4.32
C THR A 22 27.81 43.94 4.44
N PHE A 23 27.42 43.17 3.41
CA PHE A 23 26.33 42.23 3.56
C PHE A 23 26.74 41.35 4.74
N LYS A 24 26.14 41.58 5.90
CA LYS A 24 26.24 40.67 7.04
C LYS A 24 26.02 39.29 6.46
N SER A 25 27.06 38.46 6.45
CA SER A 25 26.99 37.10 5.96
C SER A 25 25.80 36.46 6.67
N LYS A 26 24.76 36.15 5.92
CA LYS A 26 23.63 35.34 6.38
C LYS A 26 24.26 34.16 7.12
N ASN A 27 24.08 34.05 8.44
CA ASN A 27 24.72 33.02 9.26
C ASN A 27 24.54 31.69 8.56
N THR A 28 25.60 31.23 7.91
CA THR A 28 25.54 30.06 7.05
C THR A 28 25.54 28.89 8.01
N ASN A 29 24.47 28.10 7.99
CA ASN A 29 24.33 27.00 8.92
C ASN A 29 25.55 26.08 8.77
N ILE A 30 26.19 25.70 9.88
CA ILE A 30 27.42 24.91 9.85
C ILE A 30 27.25 23.58 9.10
N PHE A 31 26.04 23.01 9.12
CA PHE A 31 25.70 21.80 8.38
C PHE A 31 25.69 22.02 6.86
N ASP A 32 25.43 23.23 6.38
CA ASP A 32 25.40 23.51 4.94
C ASP A 32 26.80 23.40 4.29
N LYS A 33 27.86 23.47 5.11
CA LYS A 33 29.26 23.29 4.69
C LYS A 33 29.65 21.81 4.50
N LEU A 34 28.93 20.87 5.11
CA LEU A 34 29.22 19.45 5.03
C LEU A 34 28.70 18.86 3.71
N ASP A 35 29.36 17.82 3.17
CA ASP A 35 28.86 17.11 1.99
C ASP A 35 27.61 16.26 2.29
N GLU A 36 26.93 15.81 1.24
CA GLU A 36 25.68 15.05 1.38
C GLU A 36 25.86 13.70 2.09
N TYR A 37 26.99 13.02 1.87
CA TYR A 37 27.29 11.73 2.50
C TYR A 37 27.45 11.89 4.02
N THR A 38 28.17 12.92 4.45
CA THR A 38 28.37 13.26 5.85
C THR A 38 27.04 13.64 6.50
N LEU A 39 26.23 14.46 5.82
CA LEU A 39 24.90 14.83 6.31
C LEU A 39 23.95 13.63 6.42
N GLU A 40 23.98 12.72 5.45
CA GLU A 40 23.19 11.48 5.46
C GLU A 40 23.55 10.63 6.68
N ASN A 41 24.84 10.44 6.94
CA ASN A 41 25.33 9.69 8.10
C ASN A 41 24.94 10.35 9.42
N ILE A 42 25.11 11.67 9.54
CA ILE A 42 24.68 12.42 10.74
C ILE A 42 23.18 12.22 10.97
N PHE A 43 22.36 12.38 9.93
CA PHE A 43 20.91 12.20 10.04
C PHE A 43 20.54 10.78 10.50
N ILE A 44 21.11 9.74 9.86
CA ILE A 44 20.85 8.35 10.20
C ILE A 44 21.27 8.03 11.65
N LEU A 45 22.47 8.46 12.05
CA LEU A 45 23.05 8.15 13.36
C LEU A 45 22.45 9.00 14.50
N SER A 46 21.79 10.12 14.18
CA SER A 46 21.11 10.94 15.19
C SER A 46 19.90 10.25 15.83
N GLU A 47 19.35 9.23 15.16
CA GLU A 47 18.10 8.53 15.55
C GLU A 47 16.90 9.47 15.74
N ASN A 48 17.00 10.72 15.26
CA ASN A 48 16.02 11.77 15.48
C ASN A 48 15.58 12.39 14.15
N ALA A 49 14.36 12.08 13.71
CA ALA A 49 13.80 12.62 12.48
C ALA A 49 13.71 14.16 12.46
N GLU A 50 13.67 14.82 13.63
CA GLU A 50 13.65 16.28 13.74
C GLU A 50 14.97 16.92 13.30
N PHE A 51 16.06 16.15 13.23
CA PHE A 51 17.36 16.61 12.72
C PHE A 51 17.27 17.11 11.27
N ALA A 52 16.27 16.64 10.50
CA ALA A 52 15.96 17.14 9.17
C ALA A 52 15.63 18.64 9.12
N LYS A 53 15.26 19.26 10.25
CA LYS A 53 14.86 20.69 10.32
C LYS A 53 16.03 21.63 10.57
N ILE A 54 17.23 21.10 10.83
CA ILE A 54 18.37 21.90 11.28
C ILE A 54 18.91 22.81 10.18
N SER A 55 18.89 22.37 8.91
CA SER A 55 19.26 23.22 7.77
C SER A 55 18.51 22.83 6.49
N ILE A 56 18.53 23.70 5.48
CA ILE A 56 17.90 23.40 4.18
C ILE A 56 18.62 22.23 3.49
N LYS A 57 19.95 22.17 3.57
CA LYS A 57 20.72 21.07 2.98
C LYS A 57 20.42 19.76 3.69
N MET A 58 20.38 19.76 5.03
CA MET A 58 20.00 18.59 5.82
C MET A 58 18.57 18.13 5.52
N PHE A 59 17.63 19.07 5.38
CA PHE A 59 16.26 18.78 4.98
C PHE A 59 16.22 18.03 3.65
N ARG A 60 16.94 18.52 2.62
CA ARG A 60 17.00 17.87 1.30
C ARG A 60 17.56 16.45 1.41
N VAL A 61 18.70 16.29 2.11
CA VAL A 61 19.35 14.99 2.31
C VAL A 61 18.41 13.99 3.00
N ALA A 62 17.75 14.41 4.08
CA ALA A 62 16.82 13.59 4.85
C ALA A 62 15.52 13.24 4.08
N HIS A 63 15.18 13.98 3.03
CA HIS A 63 13.98 13.73 2.21
C HIS A 63 14.22 12.79 1.03
N HIS A 64 15.47 12.45 0.71
CA HIS A 64 15.75 11.41 -0.27
C HIS A 64 15.24 10.05 0.22
N THR A 65 14.55 9.33 -0.66
CA THR A 65 13.95 8.03 -0.32
C THR A 65 15.01 7.01 0.11
N SER A 66 16.20 7.01 -0.51
CA SER A 66 17.34 6.17 -0.10
C SER A 66 17.78 6.45 1.35
N THR A 67 17.94 7.72 1.72
CA THR A 67 18.25 8.15 3.09
C THR A 67 17.16 7.70 4.07
N GLN A 68 15.89 7.91 3.71
CA GLN A 68 14.74 7.50 4.52
C GLN A 68 14.73 5.98 4.74
N VAL A 69 15.01 5.18 3.71
CA VAL A 69 15.11 3.72 3.85
C VAL A 69 16.22 3.33 4.82
N LYS A 70 17.41 3.91 4.71
CA LYS A 70 18.53 3.63 5.63
C LYS A 70 18.17 3.99 7.08
N TYR A 71 17.62 5.19 7.30
CA TYR A 71 17.17 5.64 8.62
C TYR A 71 16.10 4.70 9.20
N LEU A 72 15.06 4.38 8.43
CA LEU A 72 13.95 3.56 8.89
C LEU A 72 14.38 2.12 9.18
N LYS A 73 15.21 1.51 8.32
CA LYS A 73 15.74 0.17 8.56
C LYS A 73 16.54 0.12 9.86
N ARG A 74 17.42 1.09 10.08
CA ARG A 74 18.32 1.13 11.23
C ARG A 74 17.59 1.44 12.53
N ASN A 75 16.69 2.42 12.53
CA ASN A 75 16.18 3.03 13.76
C ASN A 75 14.72 2.66 14.08
N ILE A 76 13.91 2.33 13.06
CA ILE A 76 12.48 2.09 13.22
C ILE A 76 12.16 0.60 13.09
N TYR A 77 12.55 -0.06 12.00
CA TYR A 77 12.23 -1.46 11.75
C TYR A 77 13.06 -2.46 12.56
N SER A 78 14.17 -2.00 13.15
CA SER A 78 14.93 -2.73 14.18
C SER A 78 14.25 -2.70 15.56
N SER A 79 13.30 -1.77 15.76
CA SER A 79 12.64 -1.55 17.05
C SER A 79 11.35 -2.37 17.19
N VAL A 80 10.83 -2.48 18.41
CA VAL A 80 9.58 -3.18 18.70
C VAL A 80 8.36 -2.53 18.02
N PRO A 81 7.30 -3.29 17.68
CA PRO A 81 6.13 -2.77 16.96
C PRO A 81 5.48 -1.51 17.56
N PHE A 82 5.52 -1.36 18.88
CA PHE A 82 5.00 -0.18 19.57
C PHE A 82 5.70 1.11 19.15
N LEU A 83 7.04 1.11 19.07
CA LEU A 83 7.83 2.28 18.67
C LEU A 83 7.61 2.63 17.20
N GLN A 84 7.46 1.63 16.34
CA GLN A 84 7.08 1.83 14.94
C GLN A 84 5.71 2.52 14.84
N SER A 85 4.75 2.13 15.69
CA SER A 85 3.43 2.75 15.77
C SER A 85 3.49 4.23 16.17
N ILE A 86 4.27 4.56 17.22
CA ILE A 86 4.49 5.96 17.64
C ILE A 86 5.15 6.77 16.51
N PHE A 87 6.15 6.20 15.84
CA PHE A 87 6.84 6.90 14.77
C PHE A 87 5.89 7.28 13.63
N TYR A 88 5.11 6.33 13.12
CA TYR A 88 4.23 6.58 11.98
C TYR A 88 2.98 7.40 12.34
N SER A 89 2.52 7.38 13.59
CA SER A 89 1.44 8.27 14.03
C SER A 89 1.87 9.74 14.07
N ARG A 90 3.13 10.02 14.42
CA ARG A 90 3.72 11.36 14.39
C ARG A 90 4.15 11.79 12.99
N ASN A 91 4.48 10.83 12.11
CA ASN A 91 5.00 11.08 10.77
C ASN A 91 4.04 10.59 9.66
N LEU A 92 2.79 11.06 9.68
CA LEU A 92 1.74 10.62 8.77
C LEU A 92 2.08 10.76 7.27
N LYS A 93 2.87 11.77 6.89
CA LYS A 93 3.33 11.93 5.50
C LYS A 93 4.21 10.76 5.05
N LEU A 94 5.12 10.29 5.92
CA LEU A 94 5.93 9.10 5.66
C LEU A 94 5.08 7.83 5.72
N ALA A 95 4.12 7.77 6.65
CA ALA A 95 3.21 6.65 6.77
C ALA A 95 2.42 6.39 5.47
N LYS A 96 2.08 7.46 4.74
CA LYS A 96 1.33 7.46 3.47
C LYS A 96 2.21 7.44 2.21
N LYS A 97 3.55 7.50 2.33
CA LYS A 97 4.45 7.57 1.18
C LYS A 97 4.65 6.19 0.55
N GLU A 98 3.93 5.91 -0.53
CA GLU A 98 3.96 4.60 -1.22
C GLU A 98 5.35 4.24 -1.77
N GLU A 99 6.05 5.18 -2.43
CA GLU A 99 7.40 4.95 -2.95
C GLU A 99 8.39 4.48 -1.86
N LEU A 100 8.22 5.00 -0.65
CA LEU A 100 9.02 4.60 0.50
C LEU A 100 8.68 3.19 0.97
N ALA A 101 7.39 2.81 0.97
CA ALA A 101 6.97 1.44 1.24
C ALA A 101 7.58 0.45 0.24
N ILE A 102 7.52 0.77 -1.06
CA ILE A 102 8.14 -0.02 -2.14
C ILE A 102 9.64 -0.16 -1.91
N ALA A 103 10.33 0.95 -1.63
CA ALA A 103 11.76 0.94 -1.41
C ALA A 103 12.13 0.09 -0.17
N LEU A 104 11.35 0.14 0.91
CA LEU A 104 11.55 -0.71 2.09
C LEU A 104 11.37 -2.20 1.77
N ILE A 105 10.34 -2.56 1.00
CA ILE A 105 10.11 -3.95 0.53
C ILE A 105 11.33 -4.44 -0.26
N ASN A 106 11.79 -3.67 -1.24
CA ASN A 106 12.95 -4.02 -2.07
C ASN A 106 14.25 -4.15 -1.28
N HIS A 107 14.34 -3.52 -0.10
CA HIS A 107 15.48 -3.65 0.81
C HIS A 107 15.28 -4.74 1.88
N GLY A 108 14.32 -5.64 1.72
CA GLY A 108 14.12 -6.83 2.57
C GLY A 108 13.46 -6.55 3.92
N VAL A 109 12.77 -5.42 4.07
CA VAL A 109 11.99 -5.17 5.29
C VAL A 109 10.78 -6.10 5.31
N ASN A 110 10.61 -6.85 6.40
CA ASN A 110 9.46 -7.71 6.58
C ASN A 110 8.16 -6.88 6.59
N ILE A 111 7.28 -7.17 5.63
CA ILE A 111 6.06 -6.43 5.38
C ILE A 111 5.01 -6.53 6.49
N ASN A 112 5.09 -7.58 7.33
CA ASN A 112 4.15 -7.87 8.41
C ASN A 112 4.61 -7.31 9.77
N THR A 113 5.87 -6.92 9.91
CA THR A 113 6.41 -6.38 11.18
C THR A 113 5.85 -4.98 11.43
N GLY A 114 5.45 -4.71 12.68
CA GLY A 114 4.98 -3.37 13.11
C GLY A 114 3.47 -3.28 13.39
N GLY A 115 2.75 -4.40 13.38
CA GLY A 115 1.31 -4.44 13.67
C GLY A 115 0.51 -3.54 12.72
N LYS A 116 -0.29 -2.61 13.28
CA LYS A 116 -1.10 -1.64 12.50
C LYS A 116 -0.27 -0.59 11.74
N SER A 117 1.05 -0.59 11.89
CA SER A 117 1.99 0.28 11.19
C SER A 117 2.93 -0.48 10.26
N SER A 118 2.72 -1.80 10.14
CA SER A 118 3.40 -2.64 9.15
C SER A 118 3.16 -2.13 7.72
N ILE A 119 4.04 -2.49 6.79
CA ILE A 119 3.91 -2.10 5.39
C ILE A 119 2.59 -2.65 4.83
N PHE A 120 2.26 -3.91 5.17
CA PHE A 120 1.00 -4.55 4.86
C PHE A 120 -0.20 -3.70 5.28
N TYR A 121 -0.28 -3.36 6.57
CA TYR A 121 -1.42 -2.62 7.11
C TYR A 121 -1.55 -1.22 6.50
N ARG A 122 -0.42 -0.54 6.32
CA ARG A 122 -0.39 0.81 5.73
C ARG A 122 -0.81 0.78 4.27
N ALA A 123 -0.45 -0.25 3.51
CA ALA A 123 -0.84 -0.35 2.11
C ALA A 123 -2.36 -0.44 1.93
N PHE A 124 -3.03 -1.28 2.73
CA PHE A 124 -4.49 -1.36 2.71
C PHE A 124 -5.14 -0.09 3.24
N ARG A 125 -4.70 0.41 4.41
CA ARG A 125 -5.26 1.61 5.05
C ARG A 125 -5.19 2.84 4.14
N TYR A 126 -4.10 3.01 3.40
CA TYR A 126 -3.83 4.21 2.61
C TYR A 126 -3.96 4.00 1.09
N GLY A 127 -4.39 2.81 0.64
CA GLY A 127 -4.61 2.53 -0.78
C GLY A 127 -3.33 2.56 -1.63
N MET A 128 -2.21 2.04 -1.09
CA MET A 128 -0.93 1.93 -1.80
C MET A 128 -0.98 0.75 -2.78
N ASN A 129 -1.67 0.93 -3.91
CA ASN A 129 -1.97 -0.14 -4.86
C ASN A 129 -0.71 -0.73 -5.52
N SER A 130 0.32 0.07 -5.79
CA SER A 130 1.59 -0.40 -6.36
C SER A 130 2.37 -1.22 -5.35
N ALA A 131 2.45 -0.76 -4.10
CA ALA A 131 3.06 -1.54 -3.02
C ALA A 131 2.27 -2.83 -2.76
N LEU A 132 0.94 -2.76 -2.76
CA LEU A 132 0.07 -3.93 -2.62
C LEU A 132 0.29 -4.93 -3.76
N ASN A 133 0.39 -4.48 -5.00
CA ASN A 133 0.68 -5.34 -6.15
C ASN A 133 2.02 -6.08 -6.01
N ILE A 134 3.05 -5.42 -5.47
CA ILE A 134 4.34 -6.06 -5.17
C ILE A 134 4.15 -7.09 -4.07
N MET A 135 3.52 -6.73 -2.95
CA MET A 135 3.32 -7.63 -1.81
C MET A 135 2.49 -8.86 -2.17
N LEU A 136 1.45 -8.68 -3.00
CA LEU A 136 0.63 -9.78 -3.51
C LEU A 136 1.42 -10.74 -4.41
N ARG A 137 2.55 -10.33 -4.98
CA ARG A 137 3.42 -11.22 -5.77
C ARG A 137 4.52 -11.87 -4.95
N MET A 138 4.69 -11.47 -3.69
CA MET A 138 5.68 -12.06 -2.80
C MET A 138 5.30 -13.48 -2.43
N TYR A 139 6.30 -14.36 -2.48
CA TYR A 139 6.15 -15.78 -2.21
C TYR A 139 7.23 -16.26 -1.23
N LYS A 140 6.99 -17.44 -0.67
CA LYS A 140 7.91 -18.23 0.13
C LYS A 140 7.96 -19.64 -0.44
N ILE A 141 9.12 -20.26 -0.33
CA ILE A 141 9.32 -21.68 -0.68
C ILE A 141 9.16 -22.46 0.62
N GLU A 142 8.22 -23.41 0.64
CA GLU A 142 8.00 -24.29 1.79
C GLU A 142 8.21 -25.74 1.41
N LYS A 143 8.87 -26.49 2.30
CA LYS A 143 9.00 -27.94 2.17
C LYS A 143 7.62 -28.60 2.27
N LEU A 144 7.34 -29.53 1.36
CA LEU A 144 6.09 -30.28 1.27
C LEU A 144 6.38 -31.77 1.49
N VAL A 145 5.58 -32.41 2.33
CA VAL A 145 5.56 -33.88 2.37
C VAL A 145 4.72 -34.37 1.20
N TYR A 146 5.36 -35.05 0.25
CA TYR A 146 4.69 -35.56 -0.95
C TYR A 146 5.10 -37.01 -1.21
N THR A 147 4.10 -37.86 -1.43
CA THR A 147 4.30 -39.26 -1.81
C THR A 147 3.86 -39.42 -3.26
N PRO A 148 4.76 -39.75 -4.19
CA PRO A 148 4.41 -40.00 -5.59
C PRO A 148 3.28 -41.02 -5.72
N GLY A 149 2.31 -40.74 -6.59
CA GLY A 149 1.14 -41.60 -6.81
C GLY A 149 -0.05 -41.33 -5.90
N THR A 150 0.06 -40.45 -4.91
CA THR A 150 -1.11 -39.98 -4.14
C THR A 150 -1.77 -38.77 -4.80
N GLU A 151 -3.10 -38.76 -4.87
CA GLU A 151 -3.88 -37.61 -5.30
C GLU A 151 -3.89 -36.54 -4.20
N THR A 152 -2.84 -35.71 -4.17
CA THR A 152 -2.83 -34.52 -3.32
C THR A 152 -3.42 -33.33 -4.08
N PRO A 153 -4.21 -32.46 -3.41
CA PRO A 153 -4.76 -31.26 -4.03
C PRO A 153 -3.67 -30.25 -4.44
N ASN A 154 -2.51 -30.30 -3.79
CA ASN A 154 -1.35 -29.49 -4.12
C ASN A 154 -0.18 -30.39 -4.49
N LYS A 155 0.17 -30.44 -5.77
CA LYS A 155 1.41 -31.05 -6.25
C LYS A 155 2.61 -30.14 -5.91
N PRO A 156 3.82 -30.70 -5.75
CA PRO A 156 5.04 -29.91 -5.62
C PRO A 156 5.26 -29.02 -6.85
N ASP A 157 5.92 -27.89 -6.63
CA ASP A 157 6.39 -27.01 -7.71
C ASP A 157 7.87 -27.26 -8.01
N ILE A 158 8.62 -27.67 -7.00
CA ILE A 158 10.08 -27.85 -7.03
C ILE A 158 10.42 -29.24 -6.48
N PHE A 159 11.37 -29.91 -7.11
CA PHE A 159 12.04 -31.10 -6.59
C PHE A 159 13.54 -30.87 -6.63
N LYS A 160 14.15 -30.79 -5.44
CA LYS A 160 15.58 -30.50 -5.28
C LYS A 160 16.14 -31.25 -4.10
N ASN A 161 17.34 -31.80 -4.21
CA ASN A 161 18.03 -32.51 -3.13
C ASN A 161 17.17 -33.64 -2.51
N ASN A 162 16.41 -34.38 -3.32
CA ASN A 162 15.46 -35.41 -2.88
C ASN A 162 14.33 -34.89 -1.96
N GLU A 163 14.05 -33.59 -1.98
CA GLU A 163 12.97 -32.96 -1.25
C GLU A 163 11.99 -32.26 -2.19
N TYR A 164 10.72 -32.22 -1.77
CA TYR A 164 9.65 -31.54 -2.50
C TYR A 164 9.36 -30.19 -1.85
N TYR A 165 9.15 -29.18 -2.68
CA TYR A 165 8.75 -27.86 -2.22
C TYR A 165 7.57 -27.32 -3.01
N VAL A 166 6.85 -26.40 -2.37
CA VAL A 166 5.73 -25.68 -2.94
C VAL A 166 5.96 -24.18 -2.76
N ILE A 167 5.63 -23.42 -3.80
CA ILE A 167 5.60 -21.98 -3.76
C ILE A 167 4.29 -21.57 -3.12
N LYS A 168 4.38 -20.91 -1.97
CA LYS A 168 3.24 -20.32 -1.30
C LYS A 168 3.34 -18.80 -1.26
N PRO A 169 2.21 -18.10 -1.37
CA PRO A 169 2.16 -16.65 -1.15
C PRO A 169 2.52 -16.30 0.29
N MET A 170 3.16 -15.14 0.46
CA MET A 170 3.62 -14.67 1.77
C MET A 170 2.48 -14.11 2.66
N LEU A 171 1.35 -13.73 2.05
CA LEU A 171 0.28 -12.97 2.71
C LEU A 171 -0.88 -13.80 3.27
N ILE A 172 -0.95 -15.11 3.02
CA ILE A 172 -2.20 -15.88 3.17
C ILE A 172 -2.30 -16.65 4.47
N GLU A 173 -2.47 -15.93 5.56
CA GLU A 173 -3.11 -16.55 6.74
C GLU A 173 -4.45 -15.89 7.09
N THR A 174 -4.82 -14.81 6.40
CA THR A 174 -6.08 -14.06 6.63
C THR A 174 -7.07 -14.27 5.49
N SER A 175 -8.36 -14.44 5.83
CA SER A 175 -9.42 -14.57 4.82
C SER A 175 -9.55 -13.28 4.01
N LEU A 176 -9.79 -13.38 2.70
CA LEU A 176 -10.07 -12.20 1.87
C LEU A 176 -11.26 -11.40 2.39
N MET A 177 -12.28 -12.10 2.91
CA MET A 177 -13.45 -11.46 3.50
C MET A 177 -13.07 -10.64 4.74
N GLU A 178 -12.20 -11.15 5.60
CA GLU A 178 -11.73 -10.43 6.79
C GLU A 178 -10.98 -9.16 6.39
N LEU A 179 -10.10 -9.24 5.39
CA LEU A 179 -9.39 -8.06 4.87
C LEU A 179 -10.35 -7.03 4.27
N ILE A 180 -11.36 -7.48 3.51
CA ILE A 180 -12.36 -6.58 2.92
C ILE A 180 -13.12 -5.83 4.01
N LEU A 181 -13.52 -6.51 5.09
CA LEU A 181 -14.25 -5.91 6.18
C LEU A 181 -13.36 -5.02 7.05
N GLU A 182 -12.19 -5.51 7.48
CA GLU A 182 -11.26 -4.77 8.35
C GLU A 182 -10.84 -3.44 7.72
N PHE A 183 -10.53 -3.45 6.42
CA PHE A 183 -10.09 -2.25 5.72
C PHE A 183 -11.22 -1.54 4.98
N GLU A 184 -12.47 -1.96 5.19
CA GLU A 184 -13.67 -1.40 4.56
C GLU A 184 -13.52 -1.25 3.04
N LEU A 185 -12.97 -2.27 2.37
CA LEU A 185 -12.68 -2.24 0.93
C LEU A 185 -13.96 -2.21 0.07
N TYR A 186 -15.13 -2.38 0.68
CA TYR A 186 -16.44 -2.19 0.06
C TYR A 186 -16.79 -0.72 -0.21
N LYS A 187 -16.02 0.24 0.32
CA LYS A 187 -16.24 1.66 0.03
C LYS A 187 -15.76 2.02 -1.37
N ASP A 188 -16.52 2.88 -2.05
CA ASP A 188 -16.30 3.31 -3.42
C ASP A 188 -14.92 3.95 -3.62
N GLU A 189 -14.41 4.69 -2.63
CA GLU A 189 -13.06 5.27 -2.69
C GLU A 189 -11.93 4.22 -2.62
N LYS A 190 -12.22 3.00 -2.16
CA LYS A 190 -11.27 1.89 -2.05
C LYS A 190 -11.46 0.81 -3.11
N ILE A 191 -12.34 1.03 -4.10
CA ILE A 191 -12.66 0.03 -5.13
C ILE A 191 -11.41 -0.50 -5.87
N ARG A 192 -10.40 0.34 -6.11
CA ARG A 192 -9.15 -0.10 -6.76
C ARG A 192 -8.38 -1.12 -5.92
N THR A 193 -8.30 -0.87 -4.61
CA THR A 193 -7.67 -1.79 -3.65
C THR A 193 -8.45 -3.09 -3.57
N PHE A 194 -9.78 -3.01 -3.52
CA PHE A 194 -10.65 -4.18 -3.58
C PHE A 194 -10.40 -5.01 -4.84
N ILE A 195 -10.43 -4.39 -6.02
CA ILE A 195 -10.20 -5.09 -7.30
C ILE A 195 -8.84 -5.77 -7.31
N SER A 196 -7.80 -5.09 -6.84
CA SER A 196 -6.44 -5.65 -6.77
C SER A 196 -6.39 -6.90 -5.89
N LEU A 197 -7.01 -6.84 -4.70
CA LEU A 197 -7.13 -7.98 -3.79
C LEU A 197 -8.02 -9.09 -4.36
N PHE A 198 -9.12 -8.72 -4.99
CA PHE A 198 -10.12 -9.64 -5.50
C PHE A 198 -9.62 -10.44 -6.71
N GLN A 199 -8.74 -9.84 -7.52
CA GLN A 199 -8.18 -10.47 -8.72
C GLN A 199 -6.83 -11.16 -8.48
N ILE A 200 -6.41 -11.38 -7.23
CA ILE A 200 -5.14 -12.05 -6.88
C ILE A 200 -5.01 -13.45 -7.46
N TRP A 201 -6.12 -14.14 -7.69
CA TRP A 201 -6.15 -15.46 -8.32
C TRP A 201 -5.62 -15.45 -9.76
N LYS A 202 -5.58 -14.28 -10.41
CA LYS A 202 -4.98 -14.10 -11.74
C LYS A 202 -3.46 -13.96 -11.69
N ILE A 203 -2.87 -13.81 -10.50
CA ILE A 203 -1.42 -13.70 -10.35
C ILE A 203 -0.78 -15.04 -10.68
N LYS A 204 -0.11 -15.06 -11.83
CA LYS A 204 0.77 -16.14 -12.26
C LYS A 204 2.21 -15.74 -11.98
N LEU A 205 2.98 -16.69 -11.45
CA LEU A 205 4.42 -16.58 -11.33
C LEU A 205 5.08 -17.53 -12.31
N ASP A 206 6.13 -17.04 -12.94
CA ASP A 206 7.09 -17.84 -13.68
C ASP A 206 8.18 -18.34 -12.71
N LEU A 207 8.24 -19.66 -12.50
CA LEU A 207 9.15 -20.25 -11.52
C LEU A 207 10.63 -19.97 -11.86
N VAL A 208 10.97 -19.78 -13.13
CA VAL A 208 12.34 -19.53 -13.56
C VAL A 208 12.65 -18.04 -13.53
N GLU A 209 11.83 -17.24 -14.22
CA GLU A 209 12.07 -15.79 -14.37
C GLU A 209 11.77 -15.01 -13.09
N ASP A 210 10.61 -15.26 -12.47
CA ASP A 210 10.18 -14.50 -11.29
C ASP A 210 10.77 -15.09 -10.00
N CYS A 211 10.95 -16.42 -9.95
CA CYS A 211 11.40 -17.10 -8.74
C CYS A 211 12.88 -17.52 -8.73
N GLY A 212 13.60 -17.44 -9.86
CA GLY A 212 15.00 -17.82 -9.95
C GLY A 212 15.25 -19.32 -9.73
N ILE A 213 14.23 -20.16 -9.91
CA ILE A 213 14.35 -21.61 -9.79
C ILE A 213 14.94 -22.15 -11.10
N THR A 214 15.92 -23.04 -11.01
CA THR A 214 16.52 -23.65 -12.19
C THR A 214 15.50 -24.57 -12.89
N GLU A 215 15.59 -24.72 -14.21
CA GLU A 215 14.67 -25.60 -14.96
C GLU A 215 14.79 -27.06 -14.53
N GLU A 216 15.98 -27.47 -14.06
CA GLU A 216 16.27 -28.80 -13.54
C GLU A 216 15.57 -29.07 -12.21
N ASP A 217 15.42 -28.04 -11.36
CA ASP A 217 14.77 -28.15 -10.06
C ASP A 217 13.23 -28.14 -10.16
N LEU A 218 12.64 -27.89 -11.34
CA LEU A 218 11.18 -27.91 -11.51
C LEU A 218 10.63 -29.33 -11.36
N PHE A 219 9.58 -29.49 -10.55
CA PHE A 219 8.93 -30.80 -10.39
C PHE A 219 8.29 -31.30 -11.70
N LEU A 220 7.68 -30.39 -12.46
CA LEU A 220 7.13 -30.66 -13.79
C LEU A 220 7.61 -29.56 -14.73
N LYS A 221 8.49 -29.90 -15.67
CA LYS A 221 9.16 -28.93 -16.57
C LYS A 221 8.17 -28.15 -17.43
N GLU A 222 7.09 -28.79 -17.84
CA GLU A 222 6.00 -28.19 -18.61
C GLU A 222 5.13 -27.23 -17.78
N LYS A 223 5.24 -27.24 -16.44
CA LYS A 223 4.47 -26.37 -15.52
C LYS A 223 5.31 -25.26 -14.92
N ARG A 224 6.07 -24.58 -15.79
CA ARG A 224 6.88 -23.40 -15.43
C ARG A 224 6.08 -22.23 -14.84
N LYS A 225 4.82 -22.04 -15.27
CA LYS A 225 3.94 -20.97 -14.78
C LYS A 225 2.89 -21.52 -13.83
N ILE A 226 2.86 -21.00 -12.62
CA ILE A 226 1.91 -21.42 -11.57
C ILE A 226 1.00 -20.28 -11.15
N THR A 227 -0.21 -20.61 -10.70
CA THR A 227 -1.06 -19.66 -9.97
C THR A 227 -0.63 -19.62 -8.52
N LEU A 228 -0.26 -18.44 -8.02
CA LEU A 228 0.22 -18.26 -6.65
C LEU A 228 -0.89 -18.45 -5.60
N TYR A 229 -2.07 -17.87 -5.86
CA TYR A 229 -3.24 -17.91 -4.97
C TYR A 229 -4.18 -19.05 -5.33
N ARG A 230 -3.79 -20.29 -5.02
CA ARG A 230 -4.64 -21.47 -5.23
C ARG A 230 -5.84 -21.43 -4.27
N ASN A 231 -7.06 -21.57 -4.80
CA ASN A 231 -8.32 -21.73 -4.04
C ASN A 231 -8.76 -20.56 -3.12
N MET A 232 -8.23 -19.34 -3.33
CA MET A 232 -8.51 -18.19 -2.45
C MET A 232 -9.89 -17.53 -2.62
N ASN A 233 -10.53 -17.70 -3.77
CA ASN A 233 -11.80 -17.00 -4.05
C ASN A 233 -13.04 -17.71 -3.48
N VAL A 234 -12.91 -18.93 -2.97
CA VAL A 234 -14.07 -19.74 -2.53
C VAL A 234 -14.72 -19.17 -1.26
N SER A 235 -14.03 -18.29 -0.53
CA SER A 235 -14.45 -17.79 0.79
C SER A 235 -15.16 -16.42 0.79
N ILE A 236 -15.33 -15.75 -0.37
CA ILE A 236 -15.93 -14.42 -0.39
C ILE A 236 -17.46 -14.50 -0.36
N ASN A 237 -18.06 -13.95 0.71
CA ASN A 237 -19.50 -13.82 0.85
C ASN A 237 -20.01 -12.54 0.19
N PHE A 238 -20.31 -12.62 -1.11
CA PHE A 238 -20.83 -11.48 -1.87
C PHE A 238 -22.20 -10.99 -1.40
N ASP A 239 -23.04 -11.86 -0.84
CA ASP A 239 -24.37 -11.48 -0.35
C ASP A 239 -24.22 -10.50 0.84
N LEU A 240 -23.28 -10.79 1.74
CA LEU A 240 -22.90 -9.88 2.82
C LEU A 240 -22.30 -8.58 2.28
N LEU A 241 -21.45 -8.64 1.25
CA LEU A 241 -20.85 -7.44 0.65
C LEU A 241 -21.89 -6.53 -0.02
N ILE A 242 -22.87 -7.10 -0.73
CA ILE A 242 -23.99 -6.34 -1.30
C ILE A 242 -24.78 -5.67 -0.17
N LYS A 243 -25.17 -6.42 0.87
CA LYS A 243 -25.86 -5.86 2.04
C LYS A 243 -25.08 -4.70 2.65
N THR A 244 -23.79 -4.90 2.95
CA THR A 244 -22.94 -3.86 3.55
C THR A 244 -22.83 -2.63 2.65
N ALA A 245 -22.68 -2.83 1.33
CA ALA A 245 -22.60 -1.73 0.37
C ALA A 245 -23.90 -0.93 0.26
N ILE A 246 -25.07 -1.58 0.32
CA ILE A 246 -26.37 -0.88 0.37
C ILE A 246 -26.46 -0.03 1.63
N LEU A 247 -26.18 -0.62 2.80
CA LEU A 247 -26.28 0.06 4.10
C LEU A 247 -25.35 1.28 4.19
N ASN A 248 -24.25 1.27 3.46
CA ASN A 248 -23.28 2.37 3.43
C ASN A 248 -23.40 3.25 2.16
N ASP A 249 -24.41 3.04 1.31
CA ASP A 249 -24.61 3.73 0.02
C ASP A 249 -23.36 3.77 -0.87
N GLN A 250 -22.86 2.59 -1.26
CA GLN A 250 -21.66 2.40 -2.10
C GLN A 250 -22.03 1.89 -3.50
N PRO A 251 -22.54 2.75 -4.41
CA PRO A 251 -23.10 2.33 -5.69
C PRO A 251 -22.06 1.82 -6.69
N LYS A 252 -20.82 2.36 -6.71
CA LYS A 252 -19.79 1.87 -7.65
C LYS A 252 -19.36 0.46 -7.29
N PHE A 253 -19.23 0.18 -6.00
CA PHE A 253 -18.93 -1.15 -5.51
C PHE A 253 -20.04 -2.16 -5.84
N ILE A 254 -21.32 -1.82 -5.60
CA ILE A 254 -22.45 -2.69 -5.96
C ILE A 254 -22.42 -3.02 -7.44
N LYS A 255 -22.28 -2.00 -8.30
CA LYS A 255 -22.22 -2.20 -9.75
C LYS A 255 -21.14 -3.22 -10.11
N TYR A 256 -19.93 -3.06 -9.57
CA TYR A 256 -18.83 -4.00 -9.83
C TYR A 256 -19.15 -5.43 -9.36
N VAL A 257 -19.72 -5.59 -8.16
CA VAL A 257 -20.06 -6.93 -7.62
C VAL A 257 -21.10 -7.63 -8.49
N LEU A 258 -22.14 -6.91 -8.92
CA LEU A 258 -23.20 -7.47 -9.77
C LEU A 258 -22.72 -7.77 -11.19
N GLU A 259 -21.76 -7.01 -11.72
CA GLU A 259 -21.10 -7.32 -13.00
C GLU A 259 -20.20 -8.57 -12.90
N TYR A 260 -19.63 -8.83 -11.72
CA TYR A 260 -18.71 -9.94 -11.52
C TYR A 260 -19.40 -11.27 -11.17
N LYS A 261 -20.37 -11.24 -10.25
CA LYS A 261 -21.09 -12.43 -9.79
C LYS A 261 -22.49 -12.43 -10.39
N GLU A 262 -22.82 -13.50 -11.09
CA GLU A 262 -24.17 -13.69 -11.59
C GLU A 262 -25.15 -13.93 -10.44
N TYR A 263 -26.23 -13.16 -10.43
CA TYR A 263 -27.34 -13.33 -9.52
C TYR A 263 -28.65 -13.52 -10.29
N SER A 264 -29.54 -14.34 -9.76
CA SER A 264 -30.93 -14.35 -10.21
C SER A 264 -31.68 -13.15 -9.65
N ALA A 265 -32.67 -12.65 -10.39
CA ALA A 265 -33.57 -11.59 -9.93
C ALA A 265 -34.23 -11.94 -8.59
N SER A 266 -34.67 -13.19 -8.41
CA SER A 266 -35.28 -13.65 -7.16
C SER A 266 -34.32 -13.61 -5.98
N LYS A 267 -33.04 -13.95 -6.18
CA LYS A 267 -32.04 -13.93 -5.11
C LYS A 267 -31.71 -12.51 -4.67
N LEU A 268 -31.56 -11.59 -5.62
CA LEU A 268 -31.35 -10.17 -5.30
C LEU A 268 -32.57 -9.56 -4.60
N GLN A 269 -33.78 -9.92 -5.02
CA GLN A 269 -35.00 -9.46 -4.37
C GLN A 269 -35.09 -9.97 -2.92
N GLU A 270 -34.75 -11.23 -2.67
CA GLU A 270 -34.66 -11.79 -1.32
C GLU A 270 -33.66 -11.00 -0.46
N LEU A 271 -32.46 -10.71 -1.00
CA LEU A 271 -31.45 -9.91 -0.31
C LEU A 271 -31.94 -8.49 0.00
N LEU A 272 -32.59 -7.81 -0.95
CA LEU A 272 -33.16 -6.48 -0.73
C LEU A 272 -34.22 -6.50 0.36
N ASN A 273 -35.14 -7.46 0.32
CA ASN A 273 -36.19 -7.61 1.32
C ASN A 273 -35.60 -7.79 2.72
N LEU A 274 -34.53 -8.60 2.86
CA LEU A 274 -33.81 -8.80 4.12
C LEU A 274 -33.09 -7.54 4.61
N VAL A 275 -32.66 -6.65 3.72
CA VAL A 275 -32.04 -5.38 4.10
C VAL A 275 -33.11 -4.43 4.64
N VAL A 276 -34.18 -4.21 3.87
CA VAL A 276 -35.28 -3.28 4.17
C VAL A 276 -36.08 -3.72 5.40
N SER A 277 -36.25 -5.03 5.62
CA SER A 277 -36.97 -5.53 6.80
C SER A 277 -36.23 -5.24 8.12
N ASN A 278 -34.92 -5.03 8.06
CA ASN A 278 -34.05 -4.90 9.23
C ASN A 278 -33.45 -3.50 9.39
N HIS A 279 -33.56 -2.63 8.38
CA HIS A 279 -32.92 -1.31 8.35
C HIS A 279 -33.76 -0.32 7.58
N GLU A 280 -33.78 0.93 8.05
CA GLU A 280 -34.37 2.04 7.31
C GLU A 280 -33.43 2.44 6.16
N ILE A 281 -33.93 2.38 4.92
CA ILE A 281 -33.19 2.77 3.72
C ILE A 281 -33.83 4.04 3.15
N PHE A 282 -33.05 5.12 3.11
CA PHE A 282 -33.51 6.38 2.50
C PHE A 282 -33.77 6.21 1.01
N SER A 283 -34.82 6.87 0.50
CA SER A 283 -35.18 6.87 -0.93
C SER A 283 -34.09 7.42 -1.85
N THR A 284 -33.12 8.16 -1.30
CA THR A 284 -31.97 8.70 -2.01
C THR A 284 -30.77 7.74 -2.09
N ASN A 285 -30.88 6.55 -1.51
CA ASN A 285 -29.81 5.54 -1.50
C ASN A 285 -29.58 5.01 -2.92
N LYS A 286 -28.48 5.44 -3.53
CA LYS A 286 -28.14 5.13 -4.91
C LYS A 286 -27.76 3.68 -5.09
N ALA A 287 -27.11 3.10 -4.08
CA ALA A 287 -26.70 1.71 -4.08
C ALA A 287 -27.92 0.78 -4.15
N TYR A 288 -28.93 1.05 -3.32
CA TYR A 288 -30.22 0.36 -3.32
C TYR A 288 -30.94 0.49 -4.67
N SER A 289 -31.11 1.71 -5.19
CA SER A 289 -31.76 1.95 -6.49
C SER A 289 -31.05 1.23 -7.65
N TRP A 290 -29.72 1.06 -7.57
CA TRP A 290 -28.96 0.32 -8.56
C TRP A 290 -29.32 -1.16 -8.57
N VAL A 291 -29.47 -1.78 -7.40
CA VAL A 291 -29.88 -3.18 -7.29
C VAL A 291 -31.30 -3.37 -7.81
N GLU A 292 -32.24 -2.49 -7.46
CA GLU A 292 -33.61 -2.56 -7.98
C GLU A 292 -33.66 -2.46 -9.50
N SER A 293 -32.90 -1.51 -10.08
CA SER A 293 -32.80 -1.35 -11.53
C SER A 293 -32.23 -2.62 -12.19
N HIS A 294 -31.20 -3.21 -11.58
CA HIS A 294 -30.58 -4.44 -12.08
C HIS A 294 -31.55 -5.63 -12.03
N ILE A 295 -32.36 -5.76 -10.97
CA ILE A 295 -33.43 -6.77 -10.88
C ILE A 295 -34.43 -6.60 -12.02
N ALA A 296 -34.88 -5.37 -12.28
CA ALA A 296 -35.84 -5.08 -13.35
C ALA A 296 -35.29 -5.46 -14.73
N ASP A 297 -34.00 -5.20 -14.98
CA ASP A 297 -33.33 -5.54 -16.23
C ASP A 297 -33.18 -7.06 -16.42
N LEU A 298 -32.87 -7.79 -15.35
CA LEU A 298 -32.84 -9.26 -15.36
C LEU A 298 -34.22 -9.87 -15.65
N GLY A 299 -35.29 -9.24 -15.13
CA GLY A 299 -36.67 -9.64 -15.40
C GLY A 299 -37.07 -9.48 -16.87
N LYS A 300 -36.65 -8.38 -17.51
CA LYS A 300 -36.92 -8.12 -18.94
C LYS A 300 -36.22 -9.12 -19.87
N LYS A 301 -34.98 -9.51 -19.56
CA LYS A 301 -34.21 -10.49 -20.35
C LYS A 301 -34.82 -11.90 -20.39
N ARG A 302 -35.72 -12.24 -19.45
CA ARG A 302 -36.43 -13.53 -19.42
C ARG A 302 -37.67 -13.59 -20.31
N ILE A 303 -38.21 -12.44 -20.74
CA ILE A 303 -39.45 -12.36 -21.54
C ILE A 303 -39.14 -12.35 -23.05
N SER A 304 -37.87 -12.16 -23.43
CA SER A 304 -37.41 -12.02 -24.81
C SER A 304 -36.74 -13.28 -25.40
N ILE A 305 -36.99 -14.46 -24.83
CA ILE A 305 -36.63 -15.79 -25.35
C ILE A 305 -37.93 -16.56 -25.59
#